data_AF-A0AA39KYL3-F1
#
_entry.id   AF-A0AA39KYL3-F1
#
_cell.length_a   1.000
_cell.length_b   1.000
_cell.length_c   1.000
_cell.angle_alpha   90.00
_cell.angle_beta   90.00
_cell.angle_gamma   90.00
#
_symmetry.space_group_name_H-M   'P 1'
#
loop_
_entity.id
_entity.type
_entity.pdbx_description
1 polymer ?
#
loop_
_entity_poly.entity_id
_entity_poly.type
_entity_poly.pdbx_seq_one_letter_code
_entity_poly.pdbx_strand_id
1 'polypeptide(L)' 'MSFIRATGDIIGFLLLSLIAIIEAILKSFIPRRYKMKSVAGEIALVTGGGSGLGRLLSFGLANLGVIVVIWDINEAGKS' A
#
# COMPACT_ATOMS: atom_id res chain seq x y z
N MET A 1 -16.17 -25.49 -29.92
CA MET A 1 -15.98 -25.17 -28.48
C MET A 1 -17.33 -25.24 -27.82
N SER A 2 -17.55 -26.22 -26.92
CA SER A 2 -18.89 -26.63 -26.50
C SER A 2 -19.56 -25.61 -25.59
N PHE A 3 -20.81 -25.27 -25.91
CA PHE A 3 -21.68 -24.35 -25.15
C PHE A 3 -21.68 -24.62 -23.64
N ILE A 4 -21.58 -25.89 -23.23
CA ILE A 4 -21.51 -26.32 -21.83
C ILE A 4 -20.28 -25.74 -21.09
N ARG A 5 -19.13 -25.62 -21.75
CA ARG A 5 -17.92 -25.02 -21.14
C ARG A 5 -18.12 -23.53 -20.92
N ALA A 6 -18.63 -22.82 -21.93
CA ALA A 6 -18.89 -21.38 -21.82
C ALA A 6 -19.89 -21.06 -20.70
N THR A 7 -20.97 -21.85 -20.57
CA THR A 7 -21.92 -21.70 -19.47
C THR A 7 -21.28 -21.96 -18.11
N GLY A 8 -20.42 -22.98 -18.01
CA GLY A 8 -19.65 -23.26 -16.79
C GLY A 8 -18.72 -22.12 -16.39
N ASP A 9 -18.00 -21.53 -17.36
CA ASP A 9 -17.08 -20.41 -17.14
C ASP A 9 -17.83 -19.17 -16.63
N ILE A 10 -19.01 -18.87 -17.20
CA ILE A 10 -19.85 -17.74 -16.76
C ILE A 10 -20.36 -17.96 -15.34
N ILE A 11 -20.85 -19.16 -15.03
CA ILE A 11 -21.32 -19.49 -13.67
C ILE A 11 -20.17 -19.40 -12.67
N GLY A 12 -19.00 -19.95 -13.00
CA GLY A 12 -17.80 -19.86 -12.18
C GLY A 12 -17.37 -18.42 -11.94
N PHE A 13 -17.36 -17.59 -12.98
CA PHE A 13 -17.06 -16.16 -12.86
C PHE A 13 -18.05 -15.41 -11.96
N LEU A 14 -19.35 -15.68 -12.10
CA LEU A 14 -20.38 -15.05 -11.26
C LEU A 14 -20.25 -15.48 -9.79
N LEU A 15 -19.96 -16.74 -9.52
CA LEU A 15 -19.75 -17.23 -8.16
C LEU A 15 -18.48 -16.64 -7.53
N LEU A 16 -17.37 -16.66 -8.25
CA LEU A 16 -16.10 -16.09 -7.76
C LEU A 16 -16.20 -14.57 -7.56
N SER A 17 -16.88 -13.86 -8.46
CA SER A 17 -17.07 -12.41 -8.33
C SER A 17 -17.95 -12.07 -7.12
N LEU A 18 -19.02 -12.84 -6.87
CA LEU A 18 -19.84 -12.68 -5.67
C LEU A 18 -19.03 -12.89 -4.38
N ILE A 19 -18.21 -13.94 -4.32
CA ILE A 19 -17.32 -14.20 -3.17
C ILE A 19 -16.34 -13.04 -2.98
N ALA A 20 -15.71 -12.57 -4.05
CA ALA A 20 -14.75 -11.47 -4.00
C ALA A 20 -15.40 -10.15 -3.53
N ILE A 21 -16.63 -9.87 -3.97
CA ILE A 21 -17.41 -8.70 -3.53
C ILE A 21 -17.72 -8.78 -2.04
N ILE A 22 -18.19 -9.94 -1.55
CA ILE A 22 -18.48 -10.14 -0.13
C ILE A 22 -17.20 -9.96 0.70
N GLU A 23 -16.09 -10.56 0.29
CA GLU A 23 -14.79 -10.36 0.95
C GLU A 23 -14.36 -8.89 0.97
N ALA A 24 -14.55 -8.17 -0.14
CA ALA A 24 -14.20 -6.76 -0.24
C ALA A 24 -15.05 -5.91 0.71
N ILE A 25 -16.35 -6.18 0.81
CA ILE A 25 -17.27 -5.52 1.74
C ILE A 25 -16.83 -5.78 3.18
N LEU A 26 -16.61 -7.04 3.55
CA LEU A 26 -16.15 -7.41 4.91
C LEU A 26 -14.81 -6.75 5.24
N LYS A 27 -13.85 -6.80 4.32
CA LYS A 27 -12.56 -6.11 4.47
C LYS A 27 -12.78 -4.60 4.58
N SER A 28 -13.72 -3.99 3.88
CA SER A 28 -13.97 -2.54 3.92
C SER A 28 -14.35 -2.03 5.31
N PHE A 29 -15.00 -2.85 6.13
CA PHE A 29 -15.33 -2.49 7.51
C PHE A 29 -14.15 -2.61 8.48
N ILE A 30 -13.05 -3.26 8.10
CA ILE A 30 -11.84 -3.34 8.93
C ILE A 30 -11.05 -2.02 8.78
N PRO A 31 -10.86 -1.24 9.86
CA PRO A 31 -10.09 -0.01 9.82
C PRO A 31 -8.68 -0.22 9.26
N ARG A 32 -8.21 0.71 8.40
CA ARG A 32 -6.89 0.61 7.75
C ARG A 32 -5.74 0.40 8.73
N ARG A 33 -5.82 0.97 9.95
CA ARG A 33 -4.84 0.77 11.04
C ARG A 33 -4.55 -0.69 11.39
N TYR A 34 -5.52 -1.59 11.22
CA TYR A 34 -5.35 -3.01 11.53
C TYR A 34 -4.88 -3.85 10.33
N LYS A 35 -4.91 -3.28 9.12
CA LYS A 35 -4.41 -3.93 7.90
C LYS A 35 -2.97 -3.57 7.59
N MET A 36 -2.51 -2.43 8.08
CA MET A 36 -1.15 -1.96 7.87
C MET A 36 -0.19 -2.67 8.82
N LYS A 37 0.94 -3.13 8.29
CA LYS A 37 2.05 -3.60 9.12
C LYS A 37 2.74 -2.39 9.75
N SER A 38 3.26 -2.57 10.96
CA SER A 38 4.18 -1.60 11.54
C SER A 38 5.45 -1.52 10.68
N VAL A 39 5.97 -0.31 10.53
CA VAL A 39 7.25 -0.02 9.87
C VAL A 39 8.28 0.51 10.87
N ALA A 40 7.96 0.52 12.17
CA ALA A 40 8.88 0.98 13.20
C ALA A 40 10.13 0.09 13.23
N GLY A 41 11.32 0.70 13.20
CA GLY A 41 12.62 0.03 13.15
C GLY A 41 13.10 -0.36 11.76
N GLU A 42 12.27 -0.24 10.73
CA GLU A 42 12.67 -0.48 9.34
C GLU A 42 13.55 0.67 8.82
N ILE A 43 14.32 0.41 7.76
CA ILE A 43 15.16 1.43 7.08
C ILE A 43 14.51 1.82 5.75
N ALA A 44 14.35 3.12 5.52
CA ALA A 44 13.83 3.66 4.25
C ALA A 44 14.78 4.69 3.63
N LEU A 45 15.15 4.49 2.37
CA LEU A 45 15.89 5.47 1.56
C LEU A 45 14.90 6.40 0.84
N VAL A 46 15.01 7.71 1.08
CA VAL A 46 14.18 8.73 0.44
C VAL A 46 15.03 9.59 -0.47
N THR A 47 14.83 9.47 -1.78
CA THR A 47 15.44 10.36 -2.78
C THR A 47 14.70 11.69 -2.84
N GLY A 48 15.41 12.82 -2.91
CA GLY A 48 14.77 14.13 -2.91
C GLY A 48 14.14 14.50 -1.56
N GLY A 49 14.60 13.87 -0.46
CA GLY A 49 14.06 14.05 0.89
C GLY A 49 14.46 15.35 1.58
N GLY A 50 15.30 16.18 0.97
CA GLY A 50 15.81 17.43 1.54
C GLY A 50 14.84 18.60 1.42
N SER A 51 13.81 18.52 0.56
CA SER A 51 12.84 19.59 0.37
C SER A 51 11.45 19.10 -0.08
N GLY A 52 10.47 20.01 -0.12
CA GLY A 52 9.13 19.76 -0.67
C GLY A 52 8.44 18.52 -0.13
N LEU A 53 7.87 17.72 -1.03
CA LEU A 53 7.15 16.49 -0.69
C LEU A 53 8.06 15.41 -0.10
N GLY A 54 9.30 15.29 -0.59
CA GLY A 54 10.25 14.30 -0.07
C GLY A 54 10.56 14.56 1.39
N ARG A 55 10.74 15.82 1.79
CA ARG A 55 10.97 16.20 3.19
C ARG A 55 9.77 15.85 4.09
N LEU A 56 8.55 16.13 3.64
CA LEU A 56 7.34 15.77 4.39
C LEU A 56 7.19 14.25 4.53
N LEU A 57 7.51 13.50 3.47
CA LEU A 57 7.53 12.03 3.51
C LEU A 57 8.56 11.51 4.51
N SER A 58 9.79 12.03 4.48
CA SER A 58 10.85 11.67 5.42
C SER A 58 10.43 11.89 6.87
N PHE A 59 9.81 13.03 7.18
CA PHE A 59 9.28 13.28 8.52
C PHE A 59 8.13 12.34 8.89
N GLY A 60 7.21 12.06 7.96
CA GLY A 60 6.12 11.12 8.18
C GLY A 60 6.63 9.71 8.52
N LEU A 61 7.65 9.24 7.80
CA LEU A 61 8.28 7.94 8.06
C LEU A 61 9.04 7.94 9.40
N ALA A 62 9.80 9.00 9.69
CA ALA A 62 10.51 9.14 10.97
C ALA A 62 9.53 9.13 12.17
N ASN A 63 8.37 9.80 12.05
CA ASN A 63 7.32 9.80 13.06
C ASN A 63 6.68 8.41 13.27
N LEU A 64 6.75 7.52 12.28
CA LEU A 64 6.34 6.12 12.39
C LEU A 64 7.44 5.22 12.98
N GLY A 65 8.59 5.77 13.36
CA GLY A 65 9.74 5.06 13.92
C GLY A 65 10.66 4.43 12.88
N VAL A 66 10.57 4.83 11.61
CA VAL A 66 11.44 4.37 10.52
C VAL A 66 12.79 5.08 10.62
N ILE A 67 13.89 4.36 10.38
CA ILE A 67 15.22 4.93 10.19
C ILE A 67 15.28 5.46 8.75
N VAL A 68 15.20 6.78 8.60
CA VAL A 68 15.15 7.41 7.27
C VAL A 68 16.54 7.84 6.82
N VAL A 69 16.97 7.34 5.67
CA VAL A 69 18.18 7.78 4.97
C VAL A 69 17.76 8.73 3.85
N ILE A 70 18.21 9.98 3.91
CA ILE A 70 17.90 10.98 2.88
C ILE A 70 19.01 10.98 1.82
N TRP A 71 18.62 10.83 0.55
CA TRP A 71 19.50 10.97 -0.61
C TRP A 71 19.05 12.16 -1.46
N ASP A 72 19.66 13.31 -1.24
CA ASP A 72 19.32 14.55 -1.94
C ASP A 72 20.59 15.25 -2.42
N ILE A 73 20.47 15.94 -3.56
CA ILE A 73 21.54 16.81 -4.09
C ILE A 73 21.62 18.13 -3.31
N ASN A 74 20.52 18.53 -2.65
CA ASN A 74 20.43 19.77 -1.90
C ASN A 74 20.98 19.58 -0.48
N GLU A 75 22.17 20.12 -0.23
CA GLU A 75 22.81 20.04 1.10
C GLU A 75 22.08 20.86 2.18
N ALA A 76 21.26 21.83 1.79
CA ALA A 76 20.50 22.70 2.69
C ALA A 76 19.41 21.95 3.51
N GLY A 77 19.08 20.71 3.15
CA GLY A 77 18.05 19.90 3.82
C GLY A 77 18.55 19.05 5.00
N LYS A 78 19.81 19.19 5.44
CA LYS A 78 20.44 18.38 6.50
C LYS A 78 20.04 18.76 7.95
N SER A 79 19.02 19.61 8.15
CA SER A 79 18.59 20.11 9.47
C SER A 79 17.52 19.25 10.14
#